data_AF-A0A945EDF3-F1
#
_entry.id   AF-A0A945EDF3-F1
#
_cell.length_a   1.000
_cell.length_b   1.000
_cell.length_c   1.000
_cell.angle_alpha   90.00
_cell.angle_beta   90.00
_cell.angle_gamma   90.00
#
_symmetry.space_group_name_H-M   'P 1'
#
loop_
_entity.id
_entity.type
_entity.pdbx_description
1 polymer ?
#
loop_
_entity_poly.entity_id
_entity_poly.type
_entity_poly.pdbx_seq_one_letter_code
_entity_poly.pdbx_strand_id
1 'polypeptide(L)'
;MFNFFKRNNNAESAAPKFAKQVNQKINSKKVALQFVLEELDAARQGNATALNFVNNSGFEESEYIGAMNNSFEEVDGPNGPQQMLLNQIMTVSSMDLRVKLRVAIVDEIMQEWKLGKYNI
;
A
#
# COMPACT_ATOMS: atom_id res chain seq x y z
N MET A 1 -22.08 -30.66 13.40
CA MET A 1 -22.58 -29.42 12.76
C MET A 1 -21.69 -28.29 13.20
N PHE A 2 -20.63 -28.00 12.43
CA PHE A 2 -19.66 -26.95 12.78
C PHE A 2 -20.21 -25.60 12.34
N ASN A 3 -20.44 -24.71 13.31
CA ASN A 3 -20.86 -23.35 13.07
C ASN A 3 -19.77 -22.58 12.32
N PHE A 4 -20.13 -22.10 11.14
CA PHE A 4 -19.31 -21.23 10.30
C PHE A 4 -18.88 -20.00 11.09
N PHE A 5 -17.57 -19.74 11.08
CA PHE A 5 -16.97 -18.50 11.54
C PHE A 5 -17.72 -17.29 10.98
N LYS A 6 -18.07 -16.34 11.86
CA LYS A 6 -18.41 -14.97 11.48
C LYS A 6 -17.33 -14.45 10.51
N ARG A 7 -17.75 -14.08 9.29
CA ARG A 7 -16.98 -13.27 8.35
C ARG A 7 -16.49 -12.00 9.06
N ASN A 8 -15.20 -11.94 9.38
CA ASN A 8 -14.58 -10.68 9.76
C ASN A 8 -14.36 -9.87 8.48
N ASN A 9 -15.24 -8.90 8.25
CA ASN A 9 -15.17 -7.92 7.17
C ASN A 9 -14.09 -6.84 7.37
N ASN A 10 -13.19 -6.98 8.35
CA ASN A 10 -12.26 -5.93 8.77
C ASN A 10 -10.81 -6.23 8.37
N ALA A 11 -10.54 -6.61 7.11
CA ALA A 11 -9.15 -6.77 6.65
C ALA A 11 -8.31 -5.51 6.93
N GLU A 12 -8.94 -4.33 6.84
CA GLU A 12 -8.34 -3.02 7.12
C GLU A 12 -7.93 -2.81 8.58
N SER A 13 -8.50 -3.53 9.56
CA SER A 13 -8.10 -3.36 10.97
C SER A 13 -6.68 -3.85 11.24
N ALA A 14 -6.08 -4.61 10.31
CA ALA A 14 -4.69 -5.02 10.36
C ALA A 14 -3.73 -3.97 9.76
N ALA A 15 -4.26 -2.99 9.01
CA ALA A 15 -3.45 -2.04 8.23
C ALA A 15 -2.45 -1.25 9.09
N PRO A 16 -2.80 -0.68 10.26
CA PRO A 16 -1.82 0.07 11.07
C PRO A 16 -0.64 -0.80 11.53
N LYS A 17 -0.91 -2.07 11.88
CA LYS A 17 0.14 -3.02 12.29
C LYS A 17 1.05 -3.38 11.13
N PHE A 18 0.48 -3.64 9.96
CA PHE A 18 1.24 -3.99 8.76
C PHE A 18 2.03 -2.79 8.22
N ALA A 19 1.43 -1.61 8.20
CA ALA A 19 2.09 -0.35 7.87
C ALA A 19 3.30 -0.10 8.78
N LYS A 20 3.19 -0.33 10.09
CA LYS A 20 4.34 -0.23 11.01
C LYS A 20 5.50 -1.15 10.60
N GLN A 21 5.20 -2.38 10.16
CA GLN A 21 6.23 -3.33 9.70
C GLN A 21 6.82 -2.96 8.35
N VAL A 22 6.03 -2.40 7.43
CA VAL A 22 6.53 -1.84 6.16
C VAL A 22 7.41 -0.62 6.43
N ASN A 23 6.99 0.29 7.30
CA ASN A 23 7.75 1.48 7.69
C ASN A 23 9.11 1.15 8.33
N GLN A 24 9.26 -0.01 8.99
CA GLN A 24 10.58 -0.47 9.47
C GLN A 24 11.58 -0.72 8.33
N LYS A 25 11.13 -0.82 7.08
CA LYS A 25 11.97 -0.95 5.88
C LYS A 25 12.21 0.38 5.17
N ILE A 26 11.51 1.45 5.56
CA ILE A 26 11.57 2.75 4.91
C ILE A 26 12.51 3.66 5.71
N ASN A 27 13.72 3.88 5.18
CA ASN A 27 14.78 4.61 5.91
C ASN A 27 14.82 6.10 5.57
N SER A 28 14.03 6.58 4.62
CA SER A 28 14.03 7.98 4.21
C SER A 28 12.72 8.39 3.54
N LYS A 29 12.46 9.71 3.52
CA LYS A 29 11.32 10.28 2.78
C LYS A 29 11.40 9.98 1.28
N LYS A 30 12.61 9.84 0.71
CA LYS A 30 12.81 9.44 -0.69
C LYS A 30 12.28 8.03 -0.94
N VAL A 31 12.62 7.06 -0.07
CA VAL A 31 12.13 5.68 -0.16
C VAL A 31 10.62 5.65 0.05
N ALA A 32 10.10 6.40 1.02
CA ALA A 32 8.67 6.50 1.30
C ALA A 32 7.90 7.01 0.08
N LEU A 33 8.37 8.10 -0.53
CA LEU A 33 7.77 8.70 -1.70
C LEU A 33 7.78 7.72 -2.88
N GLN A 34 8.93 7.13 -3.21
CA GLN A 34 9.03 6.18 -4.32
C GLN A 34 8.10 4.98 -4.11
N PHE A 35 8.10 4.39 -2.91
CA PHE A 35 7.19 3.29 -2.57
C PHE A 35 5.72 3.67 -2.79
N VAL A 36 5.28 4.85 -2.32
CA VAL A 36 3.90 5.31 -2.51
C VAL A 36 3.58 5.52 -3.99
N LEU A 37 4.47 6.13 -4.76
CA LEU A 37 4.25 6.36 -6.19
C LEU A 37 4.15 5.04 -6.97
N GLU A 38 4.97 4.04 -6.65
CA GLU A 38 4.88 2.70 -7.25
C GLU A 38 3.53 2.02 -6.94
N GLU A 39 3.06 2.16 -5.70
CA GLU A 39 1.78 1.59 -5.29
C GLU A 39 0.59 2.30 -5.96
N LEU A 40 0.70 3.60 -6.23
CA LEU A 40 -0.29 4.34 -7.03
C LEU A 40 -0.28 3.93 -8.51
N ASP A 41 0.90 3.73 -9.11
CA ASP A 41 1.06 3.21 -10.48
C ASP A 41 0.48 1.80 -10.65
N ALA A 42 0.62 0.95 -9.64
CA ALA A 42 -0.01 -0.35 -9.60
C ALA A 42 -1.54 -0.22 -9.40
N ALA A 43 -1.98 0.61 -8.44
CA ALA A 43 -3.38 0.75 -8.07
C ALA A 43 -4.25 1.37 -9.17
N ARG A 44 -3.69 2.22 -10.04
CA ARG A 44 -4.44 2.82 -11.18
C ARG A 44 -4.92 1.80 -12.21
N GLN A 45 -4.43 0.56 -12.16
CA GLN A 45 -4.88 -0.56 -13.00
C GLN A 45 -5.77 -1.56 -12.22
N GLY A 46 -6.13 -1.22 -10.98
CA GLY A 46 -6.87 -2.10 -10.08
C GLY A 46 -8.39 -2.00 -10.18
N ASN A 47 -9.06 -2.52 -9.15
CA ASN A 47 -10.52 -2.48 -9.03
C ASN A 47 -11.02 -1.10 -8.54
N ALA A 48 -12.34 -0.95 -8.38
CA ALA A 48 -12.96 0.30 -7.94
C ALA A 48 -12.39 0.86 -6.61
N THR A 49 -11.98 0.00 -5.68
CA THR A 49 -11.33 0.43 -4.42
C THR A 49 -9.96 1.04 -4.69
N ALA A 50 -9.14 0.39 -5.52
CA ALA A 50 -7.82 0.89 -5.88
C ALA A 50 -7.89 2.20 -6.66
N LEU A 51 -8.81 2.30 -7.63
CA LEU A 51 -9.04 3.53 -8.40
C LEU A 51 -9.50 4.68 -7.51
N ASN A 52 -10.43 4.42 -6.58
CA ASN A 52 -10.86 5.44 -5.63
C ASN A 52 -9.70 5.91 -4.74
N PHE A 53 -8.82 5.01 -4.30
CA PHE A 53 -7.64 5.39 -3.53
C PHE A 53 -6.71 6.31 -4.34
N VAL A 54 -6.39 5.95 -5.58
CA VAL A 54 -5.55 6.76 -6.48
C VAL A 54 -6.13 8.16 -6.71
N ASN A 55 -7.42 8.24 -7.04
CA ASN A 55 -8.12 9.50 -7.32
C ASN A 55 -8.18 10.44 -6.10
N ASN A 56 -8.03 9.91 -4.89
CA ASN A 56 -8.05 10.67 -3.64
C ASN A 56 -6.67 10.69 -2.95
N SER A 57 -5.60 10.33 -3.66
CA SER A 57 -4.25 10.25 -3.10
C SER A 57 -3.62 11.62 -2.86
N GLY A 58 -4.06 12.64 -3.58
CA GLY A 58 -3.44 13.97 -3.58
C GLY A 58 -2.14 14.04 -4.40
N PHE A 59 -1.88 13.06 -5.25
CA PHE A 59 -0.85 13.10 -6.29
C PHE A 59 -1.47 13.22 -7.67
N GLU A 60 -0.79 13.95 -8.55
CA GLU A 60 -1.12 14.05 -9.97
C GLU A 60 -0.69 12.78 -10.73
N GLU A 61 -1.43 12.42 -11.78
CA GLU A 61 -1.13 11.25 -12.62
C GLU A 61 0.32 11.22 -13.13
N SER A 62 0.86 12.38 -13.50
CA SER A 62 2.24 12.50 -13.99
C SER A 62 3.30 12.18 -12.96
N GLU A 63 2.97 12.16 -11.66
CA GLU A 63 3.93 11.88 -10.59
C GLU A 63 4.15 10.38 -10.40
N TYR A 64 3.12 9.55 -10.61
CA TYR A 64 3.19 8.12 -10.35
C TYR A 64 3.17 7.25 -11.61
N ILE A 65 2.70 7.72 -12.77
CA ILE A 65 2.73 6.89 -13.99
C ILE A 65 4.17 6.52 -14.35
N GLY A 66 4.45 5.22 -14.38
CA GLY A 66 5.77 4.67 -14.66
C GLY A 66 6.70 4.61 -13.45
N ALA A 67 6.24 4.97 -12.25
CA ALA A 67 7.03 4.90 -11.02
C ALA A 67 7.57 3.48 -10.77
N MET A 68 6.81 2.43 -11.10
CA MET A 68 7.28 1.04 -10.98
C MET A 68 8.52 0.76 -11.83
N ASN A 69 8.66 1.41 -12.99
CA ASN A 69 9.83 1.23 -13.86
C ASN A 69 11.07 2.00 -13.35
N ASN A 70 10.86 2.95 -12.44
CA ASN A 70 11.90 3.80 -11.85
C ASN A 70 12.31 3.33 -10.44
N SER A 71 11.94 2.10 -10.07
CA SER A 71 12.27 1.54 -8.75
C SER A 71 13.78 1.40 -8.53
N PHE A 72 14.16 1.28 -7.27
CA PHE A 72 15.54 1.06 -6.84
C PHE A 72 15.61 0.08 -5.67
N GLU A 73 16.82 -0.44 -5.40
CA GLU A 73 17.04 -1.56 -4.48
C GLU A 73 16.48 -1.33 -3.07
N GLU A 74 16.53 -0.11 -2.53
CA GLU A 74 15.98 0.17 -1.20
C GLU A 74 14.44 0.06 -1.15
N VAL A 75 13.74 0.13 -2.30
CA VAL A 75 12.28 0.06 -2.40
C VAL A 75 11.82 -1.37 -2.71
N ASP A 76 12.37 -2.00 -3.76
CA ASP A 76 11.95 -3.32 -4.24
C ASP A 76 13.04 -4.41 -4.19
N GLY A 77 14.16 -4.13 -3.53
CA GLY A 77 15.15 -5.15 -3.23
C GLY A 77 14.63 -6.19 -2.22
N PRO A 78 15.38 -7.29 -1.99
CA PRO A 78 14.94 -8.40 -1.12
C PRO A 78 14.54 -8.00 0.30
N ASN A 79 15.04 -6.85 0.79
CA ASN A 79 14.75 -6.32 2.11
C ASN A 79 13.86 -5.06 2.10
N GLY A 80 13.38 -4.64 0.93
CA GLY A 80 12.63 -3.40 0.73
C GLY A 80 11.18 -3.45 1.22
N PRO A 81 10.53 -2.29 1.33
CA PRO A 81 9.13 -2.17 1.73
C PRO A 81 8.17 -2.91 0.78
N GLN A 82 8.46 -3.01 -0.53
CA GLN A 82 7.61 -3.73 -1.47
C GLN A 82 7.50 -5.22 -1.12
N GLN A 83 8.63 -5.85 -0.81
CA GLN A 83 8.66 -7.27 -0.42
C GLN A 83 7.96 -7.51 0.91
N MET A 84 8.07 -6.58 1.86
CA MET A 84 7.32 -6.65 3.12
C MET A 84 5.81 -6.56 2.88
N LEU A 85 5.36 -5.59 2.09
CA LEU A 85 3.95 -5.40 1.76
C LEU A 85 3.39 -6.64 1.05
N LEU A 86 4.08 -7.14 0.02
CA LEU A 86 3.66 -8.31 -0.74
C LEU A 86 3.45 -9.52 0.16
N ASN A 87 4.43 -9.83 1.02
CA ASN A 87 4.35 -10.94 1.96
C ASN A 87 3.14 -10.84 2.90
N GLN A 88 2.81 -9.63 3.37
CA GLN A 88 1.67 -9.39 4.24
C GLN A 88 0.33 -9.58 3.51
N ILE A 89 0.16 -8.95 2.34
CA ILE A 89 -1.12 -9.03 1.62
C ILE A 89 -1.39 -10.44 1.09
N MET A 90 -0.34 -11.21 0.77
CA MET A 90 -0.48 -12.60 0.33
C MET A 90 -1.02 -13.56 1.41
N THR A 91 -1.03 -13.14 2.68
CA THR A 91 -1.71 -13.89 3.77
C THR A 91 -3.24 -13.87 3.66
N VAL A 92 -3.80 -12.94 2.88
CA VAL A 92 -5.25 -12.79 2.66
C VAL A 92 -5.63 -13.49 1.36
N SER A 93 -6.59 -14.42 1.41
CA SER A 93 -6.97 -15.25 0.24
C SER A 93 -7.87 -14.55 -0.77
N SER A 94 -8.75 -13.64 -0.33
CA SER A 94 -9.65 -12.89 -1.22
C SER A 94 -8.91 -11.74 -1.90
N MET A 95 -9.03 -11.64 -3.22
CA MET A 95 -8.45 -10.54 -3.98
C MET A 95 -8.99 -9.17 -3.54
N ASP A 96 -10.30 -9.05 -3.33
CA ASP A 96 -10.89 -7.79 -2.90
C ASP A 96 -10.40 -7.36 -1.52
N LEU A 97 -10.28 -8.31 -0.59
CA LEU A 97 -9.72 -8.02 0.73
C LEU A 97 -8.22 -7.69 0.66
N ARG A 98 -7.46 -8.31 -0.26
CA ARG A 98 -6.06 -7.93 -0.52
C ARG A 98 -5.94 -6.50 -0.99
N VAL A 99 -6.75 -6.09 -1.97
CA VAL A 99 -6.71 -4.72 -2.49
C VAL A 99 -7.06 -3.72 -1.37
N LYS A 100 -8.13 -3.96 -0.61
CA LYS A 100 -8.50 -3.12 0.54
C LYS A 100 -7.39 -2.99 1.58
N LEU A 101 -6.80 -4.11 1.97
CA LEU A 101 -5.69 -4.11 2.91
C LEU A 101 -4.48 -3.35 2.35
N ARG A 102 -4.12 -3.58 1.08
CA ARG A 102 -2.99 -2.94 0.42
C ARG A 102 -3.13 -1.42 0.42
N VAL A 103 -4.25 -0.90 -0.07
CA VAL A 103 -4.46 0.57 -0.12
C VAL A 103 -4.53 1.17 1.28
N ALA A 104 -5.10 0.47 2.27
CA ALA A 104 -5.11 0.94 3.65
C ALA A 104 -3.70 1.01 4.26
N ILE A 105 -2.83 0.04 3.98
CA ILE A 105 -1.42 0.09 4.42
C ILE A 105 -0.69 1.27 3.78
N VAL A 106 -0.87 1.49 2.48
CA VAL A 106 -0.22 2.60 1.77
C VAL A 106 -0.72 3.94 2.29
N ASP A 107 -2.01 4.07 2.60
CA ASP A 107 -2.58 5.27 3.21
C ASP A 107 -1.96 5.61 4.58
N GLU A 108 -1.81 4.61 5.45
CA GLU A 108 -1.12 4.76 6.75
C GLU A 108 0.34 5.21 6.58
N ILE A 109 1.04 4.71 5.57
CA ILE A 109 2.41 5.14 5.24
C ILE A 109 2.41 6.58 4.73
N MET A 110 1.45 6.97 3.90
CA MET A 110 1.31 8.36 3.44
C MET A 110 1.09 9.32 4.62
N GLN A 111 0.29 8.92 5.62
CA GLN A 111 0.06 9.70 6.83
C GLN A 111 1.35 9.89 7.63
N GLU A 112 2.09 8.82 7.92
CA GLU A 112 3.34 8.85 8.70
C GLU A 112 4.39 9.79 8.06
N TRP A 113 4.53 9.72 6.74
CA TRP A 113 5.55 10.47 6.00
C TRP A 113 5.08 11.83 5.46
N LYS A 114 3.81 12.20 5.73
CA LYS A 114 3.16 13.44 5.24
C LYS A 114 3.27 13.58 3.72
N LEU A 115 2.68 12.62 3.01
CA LEU A 115 2.71 12.51 1.56
C LEU A 115 1.31 12.68 0.95
N GLY A 116 1.26 13.16 -0.30
CA GLY A 116 0.00 13.35 -1.05
C GLY A 116 -0.97 14.26 -0.30
N LYS A 117 -2.21 13.79 -0.10
CA LYS A 117 -3.28 14.48 0.63
C LYS A 117 -2.96 14.83 2.10
N TYR A 118 -1.86 14.31 2.65
CA TYR A 118 -1.38 14.62 4.02
C TYR A 118 -0.20 15.59 4.04
N ASN A 119 0.22 16.12 2.89
CA ASN A 119 1.26 17.15 2.80
C ASN A 119 0.68 18.53 3.11
N ILE A 120 0.52 18.82 4.42
CA ILE A 120 0.03 20.10 4.97
C ILE A 120 1.18 20.85 5.62
#